data_AF-A0A1B3MZL0-F1
#
_entry.id   AF-A0A1B3MZL0-F1
#
_cell.length_a   1.000
_cell.length_b   1.000
_cell.length_c   1.000
_cell.angle_alpha   90.00
_cell.angle_beta   90.00
_cell.angle_gamma   90.00
#
_symmetry.space_group_name_H-M   'P 1'
#
loop_
_entity.id
_entity.type
_entity.pdbx_description
1 polymer ?
#
loop_
_entity_poly.entity_id
_entity_poly.type
_entity_poly.pdbx_seq_one_letter_code
_entity_poly.pdbx_strand_id
1 'polypeptide(L)'
;MQIIATRTRAAGHYPDFAYRLYIPFDQLSPERQSLISYRTNFGHGRAGECLARLSEVIAPLSHLELRPGPARYNGGRAIDLVAQRIEAIIVRRLYPEITAVILPVLLRVPANPNDAAIYTSVSELTGRYQALAAQIDELTADALGVDRRGKQAA
;
A
#
# COMPACT_ATOMS: atom_id res chain seq x y z
N MET A 1 -11.81 -5.83 1.02
CA MET A 1 -10.69 -6.01 1.96
C MET A 1 -10.43 -4.74 2.76
N GLN A 2 -9.93 -4.86 3.98
CA GLN A 2 -9.53 -3.70 4.80
C GLN A 2 -8.09 -3.27 4.48
N ILE A 3 -7.83 -1.98 4.55
CA ILE A 3 -6.52 -1.35 4.32
C ILE A 3 -6.24 -0.28 5.36
N ILE A 4 -4.96 0.03 5.54
CA ILE A 4 -4.47 1.12 6.38
C ILE A 4 -3.63 2.02 5.48
N ALA A 5 -4.08 3.26 5.28
CA ALA A 5 -3.27 4.30 4.67
C ALA A 5 -2.62 5.11 5.78
N THR A 6 -1.32 5.39 5.68
CA THR A 6 -0.57 6.09 6.72
C THR A 6 0.15 7.31 6.16
N ARG A 7 0.23 8.34 7.00
CA ARG A 7 1.06 9.53 6.84
C ARG A 7 1.96 9.60 8.06
N THR A 8 3.26 9.46 7.86
CA THR A 8 4.27 9.47 8.91
C THR A 8 5.31 10.54 8.62
N ARG A 9 5.53 11.45 9.57
CA ARG A 9 6.51 12.53 9.47
C ARG A 9 7.92 11.96 9.58
N ALA A 10 8.78 12.32 8.64
CA ALA A 10 10.20 12.04 8.75
C ALA A 10 10.83 12.95 9.82
N ALA A 11 11.81 12.42 10.54
CA ALA A 11 12.62 13.23 11.43
C ALA A 11 13.38 14.29 10.61
N GLY A 12 13.29 15.55 11.03
CA GLY A 12 13.97 16.65 10.35
C GLY A 12 13.28 17.99 10.50
N HIS A 13 13.91 19.01 9.91
CA HIS A 13 13.43 20.39 9.92
C HIS A 13 12.28 20.62 8.93
N TYR A 14 12.30 19.94 7.79
CA TYR A 14 11.29 20.10 6.75
C TYR A 14 10.06 19.22 7.00
N PRO A 15 8.87 19.64 6.53
CA PRO A 15 7.64 18.84 6.58
C PRO A 15 7.66 17.74 5.49
N ASP A 16 8.60 16.80 5.63
CA ASP A 16 8.75 15.65 4.75
C ASP A 16 7.99 14.45 5.36
N PHE A 17 7.13 13.80 4.58
CA PHE A 17 6.25 12.73 5.04
C PHE A 17 6.37 11.49 4.16
N ALA A 18 6.32 10.31 4.77
CA ALA A 18 6.11 9.04 4.10
C ALA A 18 4.61 8.73 4.06
N TYR A 19 4.09 8.49 2.86
CA TYR A 19 2.73 8.00 2.65
C TYR A 19 2.78 6.55 2.21
N ARG A 20 2.08 5.67 2.92
CA ARG A 20 2.14 4.22 2.67
C ARG A 20 0.76 3.58 2.78
N LEU A 21 0.62 2.45 2.10
CA LEU A 21 -0.55 1.59 2.19
C LEU A 21 -0.17 0.21 2.70
N TYR A 22 -0.98 -0.30 3.62
CA TYR A 22 -0.78 -1.58 4.26
C TYR A 22 -2.08 -2.39 4.30
N ILE A 23 -1.93 -3.71 4.27
CA ILE A 23 -3.04 -4.67 4.36
C ILE A 23 -2.81 -5.54 5.60
N PRO A 24 -3.77 -5.65 6.52
CA PRO A 24 -3.65 -6.56 7.66
C PRO A 24 -3.51 -8.02 7.21
N PHE A 25 -2.60 -8.77 7.84
CA PHE A 25 -2.34 -10.17 7.49
C PHE A 25 -3.58 -11.06 7.66
N ASP A 26 -4.46 -10.74 8.60
CA ASP A 26 -5.70 -11.50 8.84
C ASP A 26 -6.68 -11.49 7.64
N GLN A 27 -6.48 -10.57 6.69
CA GLN A 27 -7.22 -10.51 5.42
C GLN A 27 -6.65 -11.46 4.37
N LEU A 28 -5.44 -12.00 4.57
CA LEU A 28 -4.72 -12.80 3.58
C LEU A 28 -4.82 -14.29 3.89
N SER A 29 -4.81 -15.13 2.85
CA SER A 29 -4.78 -16.58 3.03
C SER A 29 -3.50 -17.03 3.77
N PRO A 30 -3.55 -18.10 4.58
CA PRO A 30 -2.36 -18.62 5.28
C PRO A 30 -1.21 -18.94 4.33
N GLU A 31 -1.52 -19.47 3.14
CA GLU A 31 -0.56 -19.74 2.07
C GLU A 31 0.22 -18.47 1.69
N ARG A 32 -0.49 -17.38 1.36
CA ARG A 32 0.14 -16.11 1.01
C ARG A 32 0.93 -15.53 2.17
N GLN A 33 0.37 -15.57 3.38
CA GLN A 33 1.07 -15.10 4.57
C GLN A 33 2.42 -15.80 4.69
N SER A 34 2.47 -17.13 4.52
CA SER A 34 3.70 -17.93 4.63
C SER A 34 4.80 -17.52 3.65
N LEU A 35 4.42 -16.99 2.48
CA LEU A 35 5.33 -16.56 1.43
C LEU A 35 5.82 -15.10 1.58
N ILE A 36 5.21 -14.32 2.47
CA ILE A 36 5.64 -12.95 2.75
C ILE A 36 6.74 -12.96 3.83
N SER A 37 7.91 -12.46 3.45
CA SER A 37 9.12 -12.49 4.30
C SER A 37 9.10 -11.43 5.41
N TYR A 38 8.51 -10.25 5.16
CA TYR A 38 8.45 -9.19 6.18
C TYR A 38 7.26 -9.41 7.12
N ARG A 39 7.55 -9.73 8.39
CA ARG A 39 6.57 -9.93 9.46
C ARG A 39 6.65 -8.79 10.47
N THR A 40 6.15 -7.63 10.11
CA THR A 40 6.14 -6.43 10.95
C THR A 40 4.86 -5.63 10.74
N ASN A 41 4.53 -4.77 11.69
CA ASN A 41 3.43 -3.82 11.58
C ASN A 41 3.89 -2.43 11.11
N PHE A 42 5.19 -2.27 10.80
CA PHE A 42 5.79 -0.99 10.37
C PHE A 42 5.54 0.17 11.36
N GLY A 43 5.33 -0.12 12.64
CA GLY A 43 5.01 0.89 13.66
C GLY A 43 3.55 1.33 13.66
N HIS A 44 2.66 0.60 13.00
CA HIS A 44 1.22 0.90 12.92
C HIS A 44 0.38 -0.24 13.50
N GLY A 45 -0.87 0.02 13.90
CA GLY A 45 -1.74 -1.01 14.49
C GLY A 45 -1.29 -1.48 15.88
N ARG A 46 -1.77 -2.65 16.32
CA ARG A 46 -1.46 -3.19 17.66
C ARG A 46 -0.16 -3.98 17.66
N ALA A 47 0.44 -4.13 18.84
CA ALA A 47 1.61 -4.97 19.04
C ALA A 47 1.28 -6.44 18.66
N GLY A 48 2.14 -7.05 17.83
CA GLY A 48 1.97 -8.42 17.36
C GLY A 48 1.16 -8.56 16.06
N GLU A 49 0.53 -7.49 15.57
CA GLU A 49 -0.09 -7.50 14.24
C GLU A 49 1.00 -7.51 13.15
N CYS A 50 0.68 -8.07 11.99
CA CYS A 50 1.54 -8.02 10.81
C CYS A 50 0.79 -7.36 9.66
N LEU A 51 1.50 -6.53 8.91
CA LEU A 51 0.97 -5.80 7.77
C LEU A 51 1.74 -6.19 6.52
N ALA A 52 1.02 -6.41 5.42
CA ALA A 52 1.59 -6.69 4.11
C ALA A 52 1.64 -5.41 3.28
N ARG A 53 2.66 -5.29 2.43
CA ARG A 53 2.73 -4.24 1.42
C ARG A 53 1.80 -4.58 0.26
N LEU A 54 1.31 -3.56 -0.43
CA LEU A 54 0.41 -3.78 -1.55
C LEU A 54 1.03 -4.65 -2.67
N SER A 55 2.34 -4.50 -2.93
CA SER A 55 3.02 -5.34 -3.93
C SER A 55 2.98 -6.83 -3.59
N GLU A 56 3.11 -7.18 -2.32
CA GLU A 56 3.02 -8.57 -1.82
C GLU A 56 1.58 -9.11 -1.91
N VAL A 57 0.59 -8.24 -1.83
CA VAL A 57 -0.83 -8.60 -1.94
C VAL A 57 -1.24 -8.81 -3.38
N ILE A 58 -0.92 -7.88 -4.29
CA ILE A 58 -1.36 -7.98 -5.69
C ILE A 58 -0.57 -9.03 -6.47
N ALA A 59 0.65 -9.35 -6.03
CA ALA A 59 1.48 -10.36 -6.68
C ALA A 59 0.74 -11.69 -6.84
N PRO A 60 0.83 -12.38 -8.00
CA PRO A 60 0.33 -13.74 -8.12
C PRO A 60 1.13 -14.65 -7.18
N LEU A 61 0.51 -15.72 -6.65
CA LEU A 61 1.19 -16.65 -5.74
C LEU A 61 2.46 -17.24 -6.37
N SER A 62 2.39 -17.59 -7.66
CA SER A 62 3.53 -18.09 -8.44
C SER A 62 4.74 -17.16 -8.43
N HIS A 63 4.54 -15.85 -8.28
CA HIS A 63 5.63 -14.90 -8.13
C HIS A 63 6.26 -14.96 -6.72
N LEU A 64 5.42 -15.05 -5.68
CA LEU A 64 5.87 -15.10 -4.29
C LEU A 64 6.65 -16.38 -3.98
N GLU A 65 6.31 -17.48 -4.65
CA GLU A 65 6.99 -18.78 -4.56
C GLU A 65 8.39 -18.78 -5.19
N LEU A 66 8.71 -17.81 -6.06
CA LEU A 66 10.02 -17.75 -6.69
C LEU A 66 11.12 -17.60 -5.65
N ARG A 67 12.22 -18.34 -5.86
CA ARG A 67 13.44 -18.13 -5.08
C ARG A 67 14.05 -16.76 -5.40
N PRO A 68 14.80 -16.15 -4.47
CA PRO A 68 15.59 -14.96 -4.76
C PRO A 68 16.46 -15.16 -6.00
N GLY A 69 16.39 -14.24 -6.96
CA GLY A 69 17.12 -14.32 -8.23
C GLY A 69 16.56 -13.38 -9.29
N PRO A 70 17.18 -13.33 -10.49
CA PRO A 70 16.82 -12.37 -11.55
C PRO A 70 15.35 -12.42 -11.98
N ALA A 71 14.77 -13.62 -12.10
CA ALA A 71 13.36 -13.77 -12.47
C ALA A 71 12.42 -13.14 -11.43
N ARG A 72 12.68 -13.37 -10.14
CA ARG A 72 11.93 -12.74 -9.04
C ARG A 72 12.15 -11.23 -9.02
N TYR A 73 13.38 -10.76 -9.22
CA TYR A 73 13.67 -9.33 -9.24
C TYR A 73 12.94 -8.59 -10.37
N ASN A 74 13.01 -9.12 -11.60
CA ASN A 74 12.39 -8.49 -12.76
C ASN A 74 10.87 -8.46 -12.66
N GLY A 75 10.24 -9.57 -12.25
CA GLY A 75 8.79 -9.61 -12.02
C GLY A 75 8.38 -8.70 -10.86
N GLY A 76 9.17 -8.66 -9.79
CA GLY A 76 8.91 -7.83 -8.61
C GLY A 76 8.90 -6.35 -8.94
N ARG A 77 9.83 -5.89 -9.78
CA ARG A 77 9.88 -4.49 -10.23
C ARG A 77 8.59 -4.05 -10.93
N ALA A 78 8.02 -4.89 -11.80
CA ALA A 78 6.78 -4.56 -12.49
C ALA A 78 5.57 -4.52 -11.53
N ILE A 79 5.53 -5.46 -10.59
CA ILE A 79 4.51 -5.50 -9.52
C ILE A 79 4.62 -4.26 -8.63
N ASP A 80 5.82 -3.88 -8.23
CA ASP A 80 6.07 -2.70 -7.39
C ASP A 80 5.61 -1.41 -8.07
N LEU A 81 5.81 -1.26 -9.38
CA LEU A 81 5.35 -0.08 -10.12
C LEU A 81 3.82 0.02 -10.15
N VAL A 82 3.13 -1.11 -10.37
CA VAL A 82 1.66 -1.14 -10.32
C VAL A 82 1.16 -0.85 -8.90
N ALA A 83 1.80 -1.45 -7.89
CA ALA A 83 1.47 -1.18 -6.50
C ALA A 83 1.63 0.31 -6.15
N GLN A 84 2.75 0.95 -6.51
CA GLN A 84 2.99 2.38 -6.24
C GLN A 84 1.93 3.28 -6.89
N ARG A 85 1.45 2.95 -8.09
CA ARG A 85 0.38 3.70 -8.75
C ARG A 85 -0.96 3.54 -8.04
N ILE A 86 -1.29 2.31 -7.62
CA ILE A 86 -2.50 2.05 -6.83
C ILE A 86 -2.42 2.76 -5.46
N GLU A 87 -1.27 2.69 -4.79
CA GLU A 87 -1.02 3.41 -3.53
C GLU A 87 -1.26 4.91 -3.73
N ALA A 88 -0.72 5.51 -4.80
CA ALA A 88 -0.94 6.92 -5.10
C ALA A 88 -2.42 7.25 -5.33
N ILE A 89 -3.15 6.43 -6.10
CA ILE A 89 -4.59 6.62 -6.34
C ILE A 89 -5.37 6.63 -5.02
N ILE A 90 -5.10 5.66 -4.13
CA ILE A 90 -5.81 5.51 -2.85
C ILE A 90 -5.40 6.62 -1.89
N VAL A 91 -4.11 6.90 -1.74
CA VAL A 91 -3.59 7.93 -0.82
C VAL A 91 -4.11 9.31 -1.22
N ARG A 92 -4.14 9.67 -2.51
CA ARG A 92 -4.71 10.93 -2.99
C ARG A 92 -6.19 11.10 -2.65
N ARG A 93 -6.93 9.99 -2.59
CA ARG A 93 -8.33 10.00 -2.19
C ARG A 93 -8.49 10.28 -0.69
N LEU A 94 -7.58 9.79 0.14
CA LEU A 94 -7.68 9.86 1.59
C LEU A 94 -6.97 11.07 2.20
N TYR A 95 -5.92 11.57 1.55
CA TYR A 95 -5.09 12.69 1.98
C TYR A 95 -5.16 13.81 0.93
N PRO A 96 -5.95 14.88 1.17
CA PRO A 96 -6.22 15.92 0.17
C PRO A 96 -4.98 16.73 -0.25
N GLU A 97 -3.92 16.75 0.57
CA GLU A 97 -2.66 17.41 0.27
C GLU A 97 -1.83 16.71 -0.83
N ILE A 98 -2.20 15.49 -1.22
CA ILE A 98 -1.42 14.68 -2.15
C ILE A 98 -1.89 14.91 -3.59
N THR A 99 -0.94 15.33 -4.42
CA THR A 99 -1.15 15.55 -5.86
C THR A 99 -0.26 14.66 -6.73
N ALA A 100 0.70 13.95 -6.12
CA ALA A 100 1.69 13.12 -6.82
C ALA A 100 1.04 11.88 -7.47
N VAL A 101 1.33 11.65 -8.75
CA VAL A 101 0.84 10.48 -9.51
C VAL A 101 1.54 9.19 -9.07
N ILE A 102 2.79 9.30 -8.63
CA ILE A 102 3.57 8.23 -8.02
C ILE A 102 4.10 8.78 -6.70
N LEU A 103 3.89 8.04 -5.60
CA LEU A 103 4.34 8.47 -4.29
C LEU A 103 5.87 8.36 -4.19
N PRO A 104 6.60 9.46 -3.94
CA PRO A 104 8.01 9.37 -3.60
C PRO A 104 8.17 8.72 -2.21
N VAL A 105 9.40 8.30 -1.89
CA VAL A 105 9.72 7.75 -0.56
C VAL A 105 9.38 8.74 0.55
N LEU A 106 9.71 10.01 0.33
CA LEU A 106 9.32 11.14 1.16
C LEU A 106 8.75 12.23 0.26
N LEU A 107 7.59 12.75 0.64
CA LEU A 107 6.94 13.88 -0.03
C LEU A 107 6.99 15.09 0.89
N ARG A 108 7.52 16.19 0.38
CA ARG A 108 7.44 17.49 1.04
C ARG A 108 6.05 18.07 0.86
N VAL A 109 5.36 18.37 1.96
CA VAL A 109 4.03 18.97 1.94
C VAL A 109 4.09 20.41 2.48
N PRO A 110 3.42 21.39 1.86
CA PRO A 110 3.43 22.78 2.35
C PRO A 110 2.78 22.93 3.73
N ALA A 111 1.72 22.18 3.98
CA ALA A 111 1.14 22.03 5.30
C ALA A 111 2.03 21.09 6.14
N ASN A 112 2.14 21.33 7.45
CA ASN A 112 2.78 20.42 8.40
C ASN A 112 1.71 19.69 9.22
N PRO A 113 0.94 18.77 8.62
CA PRO A 113 -0.09 18.05 9.34
C PRO A 113 0.52 17.04 10.32
N ASN A 114 -0.27 16.58 11.30
CA ASN A 114 0.15 15.54 12.23
C ASN A 114 0.27 14.17 11.55
N ASP A 115 0.95 13.23 12.17
CA ASP A 115 0.87 11.83 11.76
C ASP A 115 -0.58 11.34 11.79
N ALA A 116 -0.93 10.46 10.86
CA ALA A 116 -2.29 9.93 10.75
C ALA A 116 -2.32 8.55 10.12
N ALA A 117 -3.19 7.69 10.63
CA ALA A 117 -3.54 6.42 10.02
C ALA A 117 -5.06 6.39 9.72
N ILE A 118 -5.42 6.14 8.48
CA ILE A 118 -6.80 6.03 8.01
C ILE A 118 -7.08 4.57 7.68
N TYR A 119 -8.05 3.99 8.39
CA TYR A 119 -8.54 2.63 8.17
C TYR A 119 -9.75 2.70 7.25
N THR A 120 -9.68 2.01 6.11
CA THR A 120 -10.79 1.98 5.16
C THR A 120 -10.85 0.64 4.42
N SER A 121 -11.84 0.49 3.56
CA SER A 121 -12.01 -0.69 2.72
C SER A 121 -11.81 -0.38 1.24
N VAL A 122 -11.35 -1.39 0.51
CA VAL A 122 -11.23 -1.43 -0.96
C VAL A 122 -11.76 -2.75 -1.49
N SER A 123 -12.00 -2.84 -2.79
CA SER A 123 -12.26 -4.10 -3.48
C SER A 123 -11.11 -5.10 -3.29
N GLU A 124 -11.38 -6.39 -3.43
CA GLU A 124 -10.34 -7.42 -3.27
C GLU A 124 -9.24 -7.28 -4.33
N LEU A 125 -7.97 -7.19 -3.90
CA LEU A 125 -6.81 -6.96 -4.76
C LEU A 125 -5.85 -8.16 -4.81
N THR A 126 -6.04 -9.16 -3.95
CA THR A 126 -5.13 -10.28 -3.76
C THR A 126 -4.90 -11.05 -5.06
N GLY A 127 -3.63 -11.16 -5.48
CA GLY A 127 -3.24 -11.90 -6.68
C GLY A 127 -3.71 -11.29 -8.00
N ARG A 128 -4.22 -10.05 -8.01
CA ARG A 128 -4.81 -9.43 -9.21
C ARG A 128 -3.85 -8.62 -10.05
N TYR A 129 -2.53 -8.81 -9.90
CA TYR A 129 -1.52 -8.03 -10.63
C TYR A 129 -1.80 -7.89 -12.13
N GLN A 130 -2.03 -8.99 -12.88
CA GLN A 130 -2.24 -8.89 -14.33
C GLN A 130 -3.47 -8.06 -14.68
N ALA A 131 -4.58 -8.30 -13.97
CA ALA A 131 -5.82 -7.56 -14.18
C ALA A 131 -5.67 -6.09 -13.80
N LEU A 132 -4.90 -5.74 -12.78
CA LEU A 132 -4.65 -4.36 -12.37
C LEU A 132 -3.69 -3.65 -13.33
N ALA A 133 -2.64 -4.34 -13.77
CA ALA A 133 -1.66 -3.82 -14.71
C ALA A 133 -2.31 -3.44 -16.05
N ALA A 134 -3.27 -4.23 -16.53
CA ALA A 134 -3.95 -4.00 -17.81
C ALA A 134 -4.81 -2.73 -17.87
N GLN A 135 -5.27 -2.21 -16.73
CA GLN A 135 -6.19 -1.05 -16.62
C GLN A 135 -5.59 0.07 -15.75
N ILE A 136 -4.30 0.01 -15.42
CA ILE A 136 -3.68 0.91 -14.44
C ILE A 136 -3.75 2.40 -14.83
N ASP A 137 -3.86 2.69 -16.13
CA ASP A 137 -3.99 4.04 -16.68
C ASP A 137 -5.41 4.61 -16.54
N GLU A 138 -6.42 3.75 -16.47
CA GLU A 138 -7.83 4.13 -16.35
C GLU A 138 -8.37 3.98 -14.92
N LEU A 139 -7.58 3.37 -14.03
CA LEU A 139 -7.98 3.03 -12.69
C LEU A 139 -8.21 4.29 -11.83
N THR A 140 -9.34 4.31 -11.13
CA THR A 140 -9.70 5.37 -10.19
C THR A 140 -9.90 4.81 -8.78
N ALA A 141 -9.90 5.70 -7.78
CA ALA A 141 -10.18 5.29 -6.40
C ALA A 141 -11.58 4.68 -6.25
N ASP A 142 -12.56 5.16 -7.03
CA ASP A 142 -13.92 4.62 -7.00
C ASP A 142 -13.99 3.24 -7.68
N ALA A 143 -13.24 3.02 -8.77
CA ALA A 143 -13.09 1.69 -9.39
C ALA A 143 -12.39 0.67 -8.47
N LEU A 144 -11.52 1.14 -7.58
CA LEU A 144 -10.90 0.35 -6.51
C LEU A 144 -11.82 0.14 -5.30
N GLY A 145 -13.02 0.72 -5.30
CA GLY A 145 -13.99 0.59 -4.21
C GLY A 145 -13.55 1.25 -2.91
N VAL A 146 -12.74 2.33 -2.97
CA VAL A 146 -12.24 3.04 -1.79
C VAL A 146 -13.40 3.71 -1.05
N ASP A 147 -13.69 3.25 0.16
CA ASP A 147 -14.67 3.92 1.02
C ASP A 147 -14.10 5.27 1.52
N ARG A 148 -14.82 6.35 1.23
CA ARG A 148 -14.48 7.71 1.69
C ARG A 148 -14.61 7.88 3.20
N ARG A 149 -15.35 7.02 3.90
CA ARG A 149 -15.63 7.11 5.35
C ARG A 149 -14.56 6.47 6.21
N GLY A 150 -13.31 6.45 5.74
CA GLY A 150 -12.19 5.87 6.49
C GLY A 150 -12.14 6.42 7.92
N LYS A 151 -12.01 5.53 8.91
CA LYS A 151 -11.90 5.93 10.32
C LYS A 151 -10.44 6.32 10.59
N GLN A 152 -10.23 7.54 11.06
CA GLN A 152 -8.93 7.93 11.61
C GLN A 152 -8.73 7.22 12.95
N ALA A 153 -7.54 6.65 13.18
CA ALA A 153 -7.15 6.29 14.54
C ALA A 153 -6.98 7.57 15.37
N ALA A 154 -7.63 7.60 16.53
CA ALA A 154 -7.52 8.66 17.52
C ALA A 154 -6.17 8.60 18.26
#